data_AF-A0A9W8H6W8-F1
#
_entry.id   AF-A0A9W8H6W8-F1
#
_cell.length_a   1.000
_cell.length_b   1.000
_cell.length_c   1.000
_cell.angle_alpha   90.00
_cell.angle_beta   90.00
_cell.angle_gamma   90.00
#
_symmetry.space_group_name_H-M   'P 1'
#
loop_
_entity.id
_entity.type
_entity.pdbx_description
1 polymer ?
#
loop_
_entity_poly.entity_id
_entity_poly.type
_entity_poly.pdbx_seq_one_letter_code
_entity_poly.pdbx_strand_id
1 'polypeptide(L)'
;FPGTQLMHCPDMGLDIKYCQSRGKIILLSIGGATAQLNSDAATFSQQVWDLFMEGSSPYRPFDDAIIDGVDLDFEQSSQMDIIQFANNMNQFYKSGTHKYYITAAPQCPYPDANLGSLLSQAHIDMAFIQFYNSAWHNNSFANPNIKLYVGAMAGTGAGNPGSYVGPDFFANELKELQGNYSDSFGGAMMWDMSWAYAATPNFATNAKQALMAGSKCGSTSSNCCEARDTKPSRRRGRRSS
;
A
#
# COMPACT_ATOMS: atom_id res chain seq x y z
N PHE A 1 5.94 -14.51 21.45
CA PHE A 1 6.98 -14.42 22.49
C PHE A 1 6.38 -14.66 23.88
N PRO A 2 7.10 -15.29 24.82
CA PRO A 2 6.56 -15.56 26.17
C PRO A 2 6.01 -14.28 26.82
N GLY A 3 4.77 -14.35 27.35
CA GLY A 3 4.12 -13.21 28.03
C GLY A 3 3.53 -12.14 27.10
N THR A 4 3.46 -12.38 25.78
CA THR A 4 2.88 -11.44 24.80
C THR A 4 1.88 -12.14 23.89
N GLN A 5 1.04 -11.37 23.20
CA GLN A 5 0.20 -11.88 22.10
C GLN A 5 0.93 -11.84 20.74
N LEU A 6 2.20 -11.41 20.72
CA LEU A 6 2.99 -11.33 19.49
C LEU A 6 3.34 -12.74 19.00
N MET A 7 3.01 -13.01 17.74
CA MET A 7 3.42 -14.22 17.04
C MET A 7 4.92 -14.14 16.69
N HIS A 8 5.57 -15.31 16.62
CA HIS A 8 6.93 -15.45 16.09
C HIS A 8 6.83 -16.26 14.80
N CYS A 9 7.07 -15.60 13.67
CA CYS A 9 6.80 -16.09 12.32
C CYS A 9 8.09 -16.04 11.47
N PRO A 10 9.08 -16.90 11.76
CA PRO A 10 10.37 -16.87 11.06
C PRO A 10 10.22 -17.13 9.55
N ASP A 11 9.31 -18.02 9.15
CA ASP A 11 9.06 -18.33 7.74
C ASP A 11 8.54 -17.10 6.98
N MET A 12 7.69 -16.28 7.60
CA MET A 12 7.26 -15.00 7.01
C MET A 12 8.44 -14.04 6.84
N GLY A 13 9.37 -14.00 7.80
CA GLY A 13 10.61 -13.21 7.69
C GLY A 13 11.47 -13.63 6.49
N LEU A 14 11.57 -14.93 6.22
CA LEU A 14 12.25 -15.46 5.03
C LEU A 14 11.53 -15.05 3.74
N ASP A 15 10.21 -15.18 3.71
CA ASP A 15 9.39 -14.82 2.54
C ASP A 15 9.40 -13.32 2.24
N ILE A 16 9.41 -12.47 3.27
CA ILE A 16 9.58 -11.01 3.15
C ILE A 16 10.89 -10.71 2.40
N LYS A 17 12.01 -11.24 2.91
CA LYS A 17 13.33 -11.02 2.30
C LYS A 17 13.39 -11.59 0.88
N TYR A 18 12.78 -12.75 0.64
CA TYR A 18 12.68 -13.32 -0.70
C TYR A 18 11.91 -12.39 -1.65
N CYS A 19 10.74 -11.89 -1.25
CA CYS A 19 9.94 -10.97 -2.07
C CYS A 19 10.67 -9.65 -2.36
N GLN A 20 11.34 -9.08 -1.35
CA GLN A 20 12.17 -7.88 -1.49
C GLN A 20 13.33 -8.10 -2.47
N SER A 21 13.99 -9.27 -2.44
CA SER A 21 15.04 -9.62 -3.41
C SER A 21 14.53 -9.69 -4.87
N ARG A 22 13.21 -9.81 -5.05
CA ARG A 22 12.51 -9.80 -6.35
C ARG A 22 11.91 -8.43 -6.68
N GLY A 23 12.30 -7.38 -5.94
CA GLY A 23 11.85 -6.00 -6.13
C GLY A 23 10.39 -5.77 -5.72
N LYS A 24 9.85 -6.57 -4.79
CA LYS A 24 8.51 -6.38 -4.23
C LYS A 24 8.60 -5.57 -2.95
N ILE A 25 7.66 -4.65 -2.78
CA ILE A 25 7.47 -3.87 -1.56
C ILE A 25 6.53 -4.68 -0.67
N ILE A 26 6.91 -4.90 0.60
CA ILE A 26 6.11 -5.59 1.60
C ILE A 26 5.74 -4.62 2.72
N LEU A 27 4.45 -4.35 2.85
CA LEU A 27 3.89 -3.47 3.89
C LEU A 27 3.20 -4.31 4.96
N LEU A 28 3.30 -3.87 6.22
CA LEU A 28 2.45 -4.38 7.28
C LEU A 28 1.14 -3.58 7.29
N SER A 29 0.02 -4.23 6.99
CA SER A 29 -1.29 -3.60 7.13
C SER A 29 -1.71 -3.57 8.60
N ILE A 30 -2.16 -2.41 9.05
CA ILE A 30 -2.57 -2.11 10.41
C ILE A 30 -4.02 -1.65 10.35
N GLY A 31 -4.89 -2.34 11.10
CA GLY A 31 -6.32 -2.12 11.03
C GLY A 31 -7.04 -3.43 10.72
N GLY A 32 -7.79 -3.41 9.62
CA GLY A 32 -8.84 -4.35 9.27
C GLY A 32 -10.18 -3.97 9.89
N ALA A 33 -11.20 -4.76 9.57
CA ALA A 33 -12.60 -4.47 9.87
C ALA A 33 -12.94 -4.20 11.36
N THR A 34 -12.11 -4.64 12.31
CA THR A 34 -12.41 -4.60 13.76
C THR A 34 -11.38 -3.87 14.61
N ALA A 35 -10.18 -3.60 14.10
CA ALA A 35 -9.13 -3.03 14.90
C ALA A 35 -9.31 -1.51 15.06
N GLN A 36 -9.05 -1.01 16.26
CA GLN A 36 -9.07 0.40 16.56
C GLN A 36 -7.72 0.83 17.10
N LEU A 37 -7.22 1.96 16.62
CA LEU A 37 -6.13 2.64 17.31
C LEU A 37 -6.70 3.28 18.57
N ASN A 38 -6.11 2.98 19.73
CA ASN A 38 -6.39 3.67 20.98
C ASN A 38 -5.51 4.94 21.10
N SER A 39 -5.76 5.74 22.13
CA SER A 39 -5.23 7.11 22.30
C SER A 39 -3.72 7.22 22.58
N ASP A 40 -2.90 6.23 22.22
CA ASP A 40 -1.45 6.29 22.36
C ASP A 40 -0.73 5.95 21.05
N ALA A 41 -1.02 6.76 20.03
CA ALA A 41 -0.39 6.66 18.73
C ALA A 41 1.15 6.79 18.81
N ALA A 42 1.70 7.52 19.79
CA ALA A 42 3.14 7.69 19.95
C ALA A 42 3.81 6.37 20.37
N THR A 43 3.35 5.76 21.46
CA THR A 43 3.88 4.46 21.91
C THR A 43 3.67 3.39 20.85
N PHE A 44 2.51 3.36 20.22
CA PHE A 44 2.23 2.35 19.20
C PHE A 44 3.11 2.53 17.94
N SER A 45 3.34 3.76 17.49
CA SER A 45 4.27 4.02 16.36
C SER A 45 5.68 3.54 16.66
N GLN A 46 6.17 3.82 17.87
CA GLN A 46 7.49 3.37 18.32
C GLN A 46 7.56 1.85 18.37
N GLN A 47 6.52 1.17 18.89
CA GLN A 47 6.45 -0.28 18.91
C GLN A 47 6.50 -0.88 17.50
N VAL A 48 5.72 -0.34 16.55
CA VAL A 48 5.74 -0.82 15.16
C VAL A 48 7.15 -0.66 14.56
N TRP A 49 7.79 0.48 14.78
CA TRP A 49 9.16 0.74 14.33
C TRP A 49 10.18 -0.25 14.92
N ASP A 50 10.10 -0.50 16.23
CA ASP A 50 11.03 -1.38 16.96
C ASP A 50 10.85 -2.87 16.67
N LEU A 51 9.61 -3.29 16.41
CA LEU A 51 9.26 -4.70 16.17
C LEU A 51 9.53 -5.13 14.73
N PHE A 52 9.28 -4.26 13.75
CA PHE A 52 9.20 -4.67 12.34
C PHE A 52 10.16 -3.94 11.39
N MET A 53 10.75 -2.82 11.82
CA MET A 53 11.58 -1.96 10.97
C MET A 53 12.99 -1.83 11.52
N GLU A 54 13.65 -0.68 11.33
CA GLU A 54 15.03 -0.40 11.75
C GLU A 54 15.18 -0.08 13.25
N GLY A 55 14.08 -0.07 14.01
CA GLY A 55 14.15 0.03 15.46
C GLY A 55 14.64 -1.28 16.10
N SER A 56 14.69 -1.31 17.43
CA SER A 56 15.29 -2.43 18.17
C SER A 56 14.31 -2.98 19.21
N SER A 57 14.08 -4.29 19.15
CA SER A 57 13.24 -5.01 20.11
C SER A 57 13.79 -6.41 20.36
N PRO A 58 13.67 -6.97 21.58
CA PRO A 58 13.93 -8.38 21.84
C PRO A 58 12.84 -9.30 21.25
N TYR A 59 11.73 -8.76 20.77
CA TYR A 59 10.56 -9.50 20.31
C TYR A 59 10.23 -9.21 18.84
N ARG A 60 11.06 -9.63 17.89
CA ARG A 60 10.84 -9.34 16.47
C ARG A 60 10.07 -10.46 15.76
N PRO A 61 8.80 -10.26 15.37
CA PRO A 61 7.99 -11.34 14.79
C PRO A 61 8.56 -11.96 13.52
N PHE A 62 9.30 -11.18 12.73
CA PHE A 62 9.92 -11.60 11.47
C PHE A 62 11.44 -11.70 11.57
N ASP A 63 11.97 -11.92 12.78
CA ASP A 63 13.40 -11.95 13.08
C ASP A 63 14.15 -10.72 12.56
N ASP A 64 15.10 -10.91 11.66
CA ASP A 64 15.96 -9.87 11.06
C ASP A 64 15.34 -9.21 9.82
N ALA A 65 14.15 -9.62 9.38
CA ALA A 65 13.47 -8.96 8.28
C ALA A 65 13.06 -7.53 8.67
N ILE A 66 13.20 -6.61 7.71
CA ILE A 66 12.79 -5.22 7.81
C ILE A 66 11.74 -5.00 6.72
N ILE A 67 10.50 -4.70 7.12
CA ILE A 67 9.42 -4.41 6.16
C ILE A 67 9.60 -3.04 5.51
N ASP A 68 8.96 -2.82 4.36
CA ASP A 68 9.11 -1.61 3.54
C ASP A 68 8.14 -0.48 3.94
N GLY A 69 7.33 -0.67 4.98
CA GLY A 69 6.37 0.35 5.41
C GLY A 69 5.11 -0.21 6.06
N VAL A 70 4.10 0.65 6.17
CA VAL A 70 2.79 0.31 6.74
C VAL A 70 1.67 0.67 5.77
N ASP A 71 0.61 -0.12 5.84
CA ASP A 71 -0.67 0.17 5.20
C ASP A 71 -1.72 0.44 6.29
N LEU A 72 -2.49 1.52 6.15
CA LEU A 72 -3.48 1.95 7.14
C LEU A 72 -4.88 1.60 6.65
N ASP A 73 -5.42 0.50 7.15
CA ASP A 73 -6.72 -0.07 6.80
C ASP A 73 -7.70 0.01 7.98
N PHE A 74 -7.85 1.20 8.58
CA PHE A 74 -8.75 1.38 9.71
C PHE A 74 -10.19 1.61 9.23
N GLU A 75 -11.10 0.74 9.66
CA GLU A 75 -12.53 0.84 9.32
C GLU A 75 -13.41 1.36 10.47
N GLN A 76 -12.86 1.46 11.68
CA GLN A 76 -13.58 1.90 12.88
C GLN A 76 -12.66 2.60 13.90
N SER A 77 -12.04 3.74 13.57
CA SER A 77 -11.11 4.39 14.52
C SER A 77 -11.12 5.92 14.44
N SER A 78 -10.58 6.55 15.47
CA SER A 78 -10.39 8.00 15.58
C SER A 78 -9.42 8.48 14.50
N GLN A 79 -9.89 9.33 13.59
CA GLN A 79 -9.05 9.85 12.50
C GLN A 79 -7.82 10.60 13.03
N MET A 80 -7.93 11.25 14.21
CA MET A 80 -6.83 11.99 14.81
C MET A 80 -5.68 11.09 15.26
N ASP A 81 -5.99 9.94 15.86
CA ASP A 81 -4.96 8.99 16.31
C ASP A 81 -4.25 8.37 15.11
N ILE A 82 -4.99 8.05 14.03
CA ILE A 82 -4.42 7.56 12.78
C ILE A 82 -3.49 8.59 12.14
N ILE A 83 -3.89 9.88 12.12
CA ILE A 83 -3.03 10.97 11.62
C ILE A 83 -1.75 11.08 12.44
N GLN A 84 -1.86 11.03 13.77
CA GLN A 84 -0.68 11.11 14.63
C GLN A 84 0.25 9.91 14.40
N PHE A 85 -0.30 8.70 14.27
CA PHE A 85 0.47 7.52 13.92
C PHE A 85 1.21 7.70 12.59
N ALA A 86 0.49 8.09 11.53
CA ALA A 86 1.07 8.31 10.21
C ALA A 86 2.20 9.36 10.23
N ASN A 87 2.02 10.45 10.97
CA ASN A 87 3.03 11.50 11.12
C ASN A 87 4.27 11.02 11.87
N ASN A 88 4.10 10.21 12.92
CA ASN A 88 5.22 9.61 13.66
C ASN A 88 6.00 8.63 12.77
N MET A 89 5.31 7.75 12.03
CA MET A 89 5.95 6.82 11.09
C MET A 89 6.74 7.58 10.02
N ASN A 90 6.16 8.63 9.42
CA ASN A 90 6.84 9.50 8.48
C ASN A 90 8.08 10.19 9.07
N GLN A 91 8.12 10.47 10.37
CA GLN A 91 9.33 10.99 11.04
C GLN A 91 10.40 9.91 11.16
N PHE A 92 10.04 8.69 11.57
CA PHE A 92 10.99 7.57 11.62
C PHE A 92 11.59 7.28 10.24
N TYR A 93 10.77 7.28 9.18
CA TYR A 93 11.21 7.03 7.81
C TYR A 93 12.25 8.04 7.31
N LYS A 94 12.20 9.29 7.78
CA LYS A 94 13.22 10.31 7.44
C LYS A 94 14.58 10.04 8.11
N SER A 95 14.57 9.35 9.24
CA SER A 95 15.78 8.98 10.00
C SER A 95 16.34 7.61 9.64
N GLY A 96 15.51 6.75 9.02
CA GLY A 96 15.91 5.42 8.58
C GLY A 96 16.87 5.44 7.40
N THR A 97 17.48 4.28 7.15
CA THR A 97 18.41 4.05 6.03
C THR A 97 17.74 3.37 4.84
N HIS A 98 16.56 2.77 5.03
CA HIS A 98 15.73 2.22 3.96
C HIS A 98 14.72 3.24 3.43
N LYS A 99 14.27 3.01 2.21
CA LYS A 99 13.11 3.72 1.67
C LYS A 99 11.85 3.05 2.18
N TYR A 100 11.04 3.82 2.90
CA TYR A 100 9.75 3.37 3.43
C TYR A 100 8.58 3.96 2.65
N TYR A 101 7.44 3.29 2.78
CA TYR A 101 6.16 3.71 2.24
C TYR A 101 5.10 3.75 3.33
N ILE A 102 4.16 4.67 3.20
CA ILE A 102 2.93 4.67 3.98
C ILE A 102 1.74 4.76 3.05
N THR A 103 0.85 3.79 3.17
CA THR A 103 -0.36 3.68 2.34
C THR A 103 -1.61 3.72 3.20
N ALA A 104 -2.75 3.93 2.57
CA ALA A 104 -4.05 3.90 3.23
C ALA A 104 -5.05 3.15 2.35
N ALA A 105 -6.01 2.46 2.97
CA ALA A 105 -7.06 1.72 2.27
C ALA A 105 -8.45 2.32 2.54
N PRO A 106 -8.74 3.56 2.09
CA PRO A 106 -10.05 4.17 2.29
C PRO A 106 -11.14 3.36 1.57
N GLN A 107 -12.34 3.34 2.11
CA GLN A 107 -13.50 2.95 1.33
C GLN A 107 -13.76 4.00 0.24
N CYS A 108 -14.56 3.61 -0.74
CA CYS A 108 -14.96 4.47 -1.83
C CYS A 108 -15.58 5.82 -1.41
N PRO A 109 -16.57 5.88 -0.49
CA PRO A 109 -17.33 7.10 -0.26
C PRO A 109 -16.41 8.25 0.15
N TYR A 110 -16.54 9.42 -0.50
CA TYR A 110 -15.65 10.55 -0.24
C TYR A 110 -16.38 11.74 0.40
N PRO A 111 -15.89 12.28 1.54
CA PRO A 111 -14.70 11.83 2.28
C PRO A 111 -14.93 10.50 2.99
N ASP A 112 -13.88 9.67 3.07
CA ASP A 112 -13.94 8.42 3.82
C ASP A 112 -14.15 8.69 5.31
N ALA A 113 -15.05 7.93 5.94
CA ALA A 113 -15.48 8.15 7.32
C ALA A 113 -14.36 7.92 8.36
N ASN A 114 -13.32 7.16 8.02
CA ASN A 114 -12.23 6.79 8.92
C ASN A 114 -10.87 7.38 8.50
N LEU A 115 -10.67 7.61 7.20
CA LEU A 115 -9.39 7.97 6.60
C LEU A 115 -9.45 9.27 5.79
N GLY A 116 -10.62 9.92 5.66
CA GLY A 116 -10.76 11.16 4.90
C GLY A 116 -9.86 12.29 5.41
N SER A 117 -9.75 12.46 6.73
CA SER A 117 -8.84 13.45 7.32
C SER A 117 -7.37 13.04 7.19
N LEU A 118 -7.07 11.73 7.26
CA LEU A 118 -5.71 11.22 7.05
C LEU A 118 -5.18 11.61 5.67
N LEU A 119 -5.96 11.36 4.63
CA LEU A 119 -5.57 11.62 3.23
C LEU A 119 -5.32 13.11 2.92
N SER A 120 -5.86 14.02 3.75
CA SER A 120 -5.70 15.47 3.60
C SER A 120 -4.67 16.10 4.55
N GLN A 121 -4.35 15.46 5.66
CA GLN A 121 -3.53 16.04 6.74
C GLN A 121 -2.17 15.35 6.95
N ALA A 122 -1.96 14.16 6.39
CA ALA A 122 -0.70 13.42 6.48
C ALA A 122 -0.12 13.12 5.09
N HIS A 123 1.19 12.85 5.05
CA HIS A 123 1.83 12.32 3.84
C HIS A 123 1.46 10.84 3.68
N ILE A 124 0.88 10.50 2.53
CA ILE A 124 0.50 9.14 2.11
C ILE A 124 1.02 8.94 0.69
N ASP A 125 1.76 7.87 0.44
CA ASP A 125 2.35 7.59 -0.88
C ASP A 125 1.31 7.04 -1.86
N MET A 126 0.43 6.16 -1.38
CA MET A 126 -0.55 5.44 -2.20
C MET A 126 -1.86 5.24 -1.43
N ALA A 127 -2.99 5.35 -2.13
CA ALA A 127 -4.31 5.03 -1.59
C ALA A 127 -4.92 3.84 -2.33
N PHE A 128 -5.17 2.75 -1.61
CA PHE A 128 -5.84 1.54 -2.09
C PHE A 128 -7.35 1.65 -1.87
N ILE A 129 -8.03 2.40 -2.72
CA ILE A 129 -9.46 2.72 -2.53
C ILE A 129 -10.28 1.44 -2.73
N GLN A 130 -11.13 1.11 -1.76
CA GLN A 130 -11.98 -0.09 -1.79
C GLN A 130 -13.28 0.20 -2.58
N PHE A 131 -13.36 -0.23 -3.85
CA PHE A 131 -14.55 -0.05 -4.70
C PHE A 131 -15.61 -1.16 -4.48
N TYR A 132 -15.71 -1.68 -3.26
CA TYR A 132 -16.61 -2.77 -2.90
C TYR A 132 -17.26 -2.54 -1.54
N ASN A 133 -18.31 -3.29 -1.21
CA ASN A 133 -19.09 -3.24 0.04
C ASN A 133 -19.83 -1.92 0.36
N SER A 134 -19.59 -0.85 -0.39
CA SER A 134 -20.19 0.48 -0.15
C SER A 134 -20.69 1.13 -1.45
N ALA A 135 -21.76 1.93 -1.34
CA ALA A 135 -22.32 2.65 -2.48
C ALA A 135 -21.42 3.84 -2.87
N TRP A 136 -21.17 3.99 -4.18
CA TRP A 136 -20.35 5.06 -4.73
C TRP A 136 -21.03 6.42 -4.65
N HIS A 137 -20.45 7.34 -3.89
CA HIS A 137 -20.94 8.72 -3.77
C HIS A 137 -19.73 9.68 -3.79
N ASN A 138 -19.60 10.43 -4.90
CA ASN A 138 -18.63 11.52 -5.16
C ASN A 138 -17.32 11.13 -5.88
N ASN A 139 -16.90 11.95 -6.85
CA ASN A 139 -15.78 11.69 -7.78
C ASN A 139 -14.53 12.55 -7.53
N SER A 140 -14.44 13.24 -6.39
CA SER A 140 -13.39 14.25 -6.16
C SER A 140 -12.53 13.92 -4.94
N PHE A 141 -11.31 13.44 -5.18
CA PHE A 141 -10.26 13.31 -4.17
C PHE A 141 -9.51 14.64 -3.99
N ALA A 142 -9.30 15.07 -2.74
CA ALA A 142 -8.71 16.39 -2.47
C ALA A 142 -7.18 16.46 -2.61
N ASN A 143 -6.46 15.33 -2.57
CA ASN A 143 -4.99 15.33 -2.60
C ASN A 143 -4.46 14.88 -3.98
N PRO A 144 -4.02 15.82 -4.84
CA PRO A 144 -3.57 15.51 -6.19
C PRO A 144 -2.21 14.78 -6.24
N ASN A 145 -1.49 14.68 -5.12
CA ASN A 145 -0.15 14.07 -5.08
C ASN A 145 -0.18 12.56 -4.76
N ILE A 146 -1.34 12.01 -4.37
CA ILE A 146 -1.47 10.59 -4.02
C ILE A 146 -1.71 9.76 -5.29
N LYS A 147 -0.99 8.64 -5.41
CA LYS A 147 -1.30 7.63 -6.42
C LYS A 147 -2.49 6.78 -5.98
N LEU A 148 -3.54 6.79 -6.78
CA LEU A 148 -4.79 6.10 -6.49
C LEU A 148 -4.79 4.71 -7.14
N TYR A 149 -5.01 3.69 -6.34
CA TYR A 149 -5.12 2.30 -6.76
C TYR A 149 -6.57 1.86 -6.63
N VAL A 150 -7.07 1.19 -7.67
CA VAL A 150 -8.45 0.71 -7.72
C VAL A 150 -8.53 -0.65 -7.04
N GLY A 151 -9.17 -0.70 -5.87
CA GLY A 151 -9.38 -1.92 -5.10
C GLY A 151 -10.60 -2.69 -5.56
N ALA A 152 -10.40 -3.94 -5.97
CA ALA A 152 -11.48 -4.87 -6.32
C ALA A 152 -11.52 -6.08 -5.39
N MET A 153 -12.73 -6.56 -5.14
CA MET A 153 -12.95 -7.84 -4.49
C MET A 153 -12.68 -8.96 -5.50
N ALA A 154 -11.74 -9.85 -5.19
CA ALA A 154 -11.24 -10.84 -6.15
C ALA A 154 -11.98 -12.19 -6.12
N GLY A 155 -13.02 -12.31 -5.29
CA GLY A 155 -13.86 -13.51 -5.23
C GLY A 155 -15.21 -13.26 -4.56
N THR A 156 -16.21 -14.08 -4.88
CA THR A 156 -17.58 -13.95 -4.35
C THR A 156 -17.70 -14.24 -2.85
N GLY A 157 -16.73 -14.96 -2.27
CA GLY A 157 -16.67 -15.23 -0.83
C GLY A 157 -15.74 -14.30 -0.05
N ALA A 158 -15.13 -13.29 -0.69
CA ALA A 158 -14.18 -12.40 -0.05
C ALA A 158 -14.84 -11.25 0.76
N GLY A 159 -16.16 -11.10 0.65
CA GLY A 159 -16.96 -10.06 1.30
C GLY A 159 -18.42 -10.13 0.84
N ASN A 160 -19.05 -8.99 0.55
CA ASN A 160 -20.40 -8.97 -0.05
C ASN A 160 -20.36 -9.53 -1.48
N PRO A 161 -21.03 -10.67 -1.78
CA PRO A 161 -20.99 -11.26 -3.12
C PRO A 161 -21.47 -10.33 -4.23
N GLY A 162 -22.36 -9.38 -3.92
CA GLY A 162 -22.86 -8.39 -4.88
C GLY A 162 -21.84 -7.32 -5.29
N SER A 163 -20.68 -7.25 -4.62
CA SER A 163 -19.58 -6.33 -4.96
C SER A 163 -18.46 -6.99 -5.77
N TYR A 164 -18.52 -8.31 -5.99
CA TYR A 164 -17.54 -9.00 -6.82
C TYR A 164 -17.68 -8.60 -8.28
N VAL A 165 -16.55 -8.32 -8.92
CA VAL A 165 -16.45 -8.11 -10.37
C VAL A 165 -15.55 -9.17 -10.99
N GLY A 166 -15.88 -9.64 -12.19
CA GLY A 166 -15.06 -10.65 -12.87
C GLY A 166 -13.68 -10.13 -13.31
N PRO A 167 -12.69 -11.02 -13.48
CA PRO A 167 -11.33 -10.63 -13.90
C PRO A 167 -11.30 -9.78 -15.18
N ASP A 168 -12.09 -10.14 -16.20
CA ASP A 168 -12.08 -9.45 -17.50
C ASP A 168 -12.71 -8.06 -17.42
N PHE A 169 -13.78 -7.92 -16.64
CA PHE A 169 -14.41 -6.64 -16.38
C PHE A 169 -13.39 -5.71 -15.70
N PHE A 170 -12.77 -6.18 -14.59
CA PHE A 170 -11.79 -5.39 -13.87
C PHE A 170 -10.58 -5.03 -14.73
N ALA A 171 -10.08 -5.95 -15.55
CA ALA A 171 -9.00 -5.70 -16.50
C ALA A 171 -9.34 -4.58 -17.52
N ASN A 172 -10.58 -4.51 -18.00
CA ASN A 172 -11.01 -3.46 -18.90
C ASN A 172 -11.13 -2.11 -18.18
N GLU A 173 -11.70 -2.09 -16.98
CA GLU A 173 -11.77 -0.87 -16.16
C GLU A 173 -10.39 -0.28 -15.86
N LEU A 174 -9.41 -1.13 -15.54
CA LEU A 174 -8.04 -0.67 -15.31
C LEU A 174 -7.44 0.03 -16.54
N LYS A 175 -7.73 -0.45 -17.76
CA LYS A 175 -7.24 0.19 -18.99
C LYS A 175 -7.90 1.55 -19.21
N GLU A 176 -9.20 1.63 -18.99
CA GLU A 176 -9.94 2.88 -19.12
C GLU A 176 -9.46 3.93 -18.12
N LEU A 177 -9.34 3.54 -16.84
CA LEU A 177 -8.87 4.43 -15.78
C LEU A 177 -7.41 4.86 -16.00
N GLN A 178 -6.53 3.94 -16.43
CA GLN A 178 -5.15 4.28 -16.79
C GLN A 178 -5.08 5.30 -17.94
N GLY A 179 -5.99 5.20 -18.92
CA GLY A 179 -6.06 6.12 -20.06
C GLY A 179 -6.63 7.50 -19.71
N ASN A 180 -7.64 7.54 -18.84
CA ASN A 180 -8.38 8.76 -18.49
C ASN A 180 -7.73 9.54 -17.33
N TYR A 181 -6.96 8.87 -16.47
CA TYR A 181 -6.42 9.46 -15.23
C TYR A 181 -4.90 9.21 -15.08
N SER A 182 -4.11 9.34 -16.14
CA SER A 182 -2.69 8.96 -16.15
C SER A 182 -1.82 9.64 -15.06
N ASP A 183 -2.21 10.82 -14.60
CA ASP A 183 -1.45 11.58 -13.61
C ASP A 183 -1.70 11.11 -12.17
N SER A 184 -2.90 10.61 -11.86
CA SER A 184 -3.28 10.18 -10.50
C SER A 184 -3.39 8.66 -10.36
N PHE A 185 -3.66 7.94 -11.45
CA PHE A 185 -3.78 6.48 -11.45
C PHE A 185 -2.45 5.80 -11.09
N GLY A 186 -2.50 4.94 -10.07
CA GLY A 186 -1.38 4.17 -9.54
C GLY A 186 -1.43 2.70 -9.92
N GLY A 187 -2.62 2.12 -10.09
CA GLY A 187 -2.79 0.71 -10.47
C GLY A 187 -4.00 0.04 -9.83
N ALA A 188 -3.83 -1.23 -9.46
CA ALA A 188 -4.87 -2.07 -8.90
C ALA A 188 -4.50 -2.56 -7.49
N MET A 189 -5.50 -2.71 -6.63
CA MET A 189 -5.45 -3.48 -5.39
C MET A 189 -6.50 -4.59 -5.45
N MET A 190 -6.24 -5.73 -4.82
CA MET A 190 -7.14 -6.88 -4.82
C MET A 190 -7.31 -7.43 -3.41
N TRP A 191 -8.56 -7.57 -2.98
CA TRP A 191 -8.92 -8.25 -1.74
C TRP A 191 -9.42 -9.67 -2.06
N ASP A 192 -8.68 -10.73 -1.77
CA ASP A 192 -7.26 -10.77 -1.39
C ASP A 192 -6.46 -11.70 -2.34
N MET A 193 -5.19 -11.96 -2.01
CA MET A 193 -4.32 -12.83 -2.80
C MET A 193 -4.91 -14.23 -3.02
N SER A 194 -5.53 -14.83 -2.00
CA SER A 194 -6.05 -16.21 -2.11
C SER A 194 -7.14 -16.30 -3.18
N TRP A 195 -8.07 -15.35 -3.18
CA TRP A 195 -9.13 -15.24 -4.17
C TRP A 195 -8.61 -14.87 -5.54
N ALA A 196 -7.70 -13.89 -5.61
CA ALA A 196 -7.15 -13.41 -6.86
C ALA A 196 -6.39 -14.50 -7.63
N TYR A 197 -5.69 -15.38 -6.92
CA TYR A 197 -4.95 -16.47 -7.54
C TYR A 197 -5.80 -17.70 -7.87
N ALA A 198 -6.87 -17.95 -7.10
CA ALA A 198 -7.80 -19.05 -7.33
C ALA A 198 -8.80 -18.80 -8.49
N ALA A 199 -9.03 -17.53 -8.86
CA ALA A 199 -9.93 -17.18 -9.96
C ALA A 199 -9.49 -17.77 -11.32
N THR A 200 -10.46 -18.04 -12.19
CA THR A 200 -10.23 -18.44 -13.59
C THR A 200 -11.00 -17.49 -14.53
N PRO A 201 -10.32 -16.70 -15.38
CA PRO A 201 -8.86 -16.55 -15.47
C PRO A 201 -8.27 -15.95 -14.17
N ASN A 202 -6.97 -16.16 -13.96
CA ASN A 202 -6.27 -15.65 -12.78
C ASN A 202 -6.38 -14.13 -12.69
N PHE A 203 -6.99 -13.64 -11.61
CA PHE A 203 -7.39 -12.24 -11.47
C PHE A 203 -6.18 -11.29 -11.47
N ALA A 204 -5.16 -11.64 -10.67
CA ALA A 204 -3.94 -10.86 -10.54
C ALA A 204 -3.15 -10.78 -11.85
N THR A 205 -3.00 -11.92 -12.54
CA THR A 205 -2.31 -11.99 -13.83
C THR A 205 -3.05 -11.21 -14.90
N ASN A 206 -4.37 -11.32 -14.97
CA ASN A 206 -5.19 -10.62 -15.97
C ASN A 206 -5.10 -9.09 -15.80
N ALA A 207 -5.25 -8.60 -14.57
CA ALA A 207 -5.09 -7.18 -14.27
C ALA A 207 -3.67 -6.69 -14.57
N LYS A 208 -2.63 -7.48 -14.23
CA LYS A 208 -1.24 -7.11 -14.55
C LYS A 208 -1.03 -7.00 -16.06
N GLN A 209 -1.53 -7.95 -16.85
CA GLN A 209 -1.44 -7.90 -18.32
C GLN A 209 -2.15 -6.67 -18.88
N ALA A 210 -3.34 -6.34 -18.36
CA ALA A 210 -4.08 -5.15 -18.77
C ALA A 210 -3.30 -3.84 -18.53
N LEU A 211 -2.73 -3.67 -17.33
CA LEU A 211 -1.91 -2.51 -16.97
C LEU A 211 -0.64 -2.40 -17.81
N MET A 212 0.00 -3.51 -18.15
CA MET A 212 1.17 -3.52 -19.03
C MET A 212 0.82 -3.19 -20.47
N ALA A 213 -0.35 -3.61 -20.95
CA ALA A 213 -0.82 -3.31 -22.30
C ALA A 213 -1.28 -1.85 -22.46
N GLY A 214 -1.88 -1.25 -21.42
CA GLY A 214 -2.29 0.15 -21.40
C GLY A 214 -1.14 1.15 -21.18
N SER A 215 0.02 0.67 -20.72
CA SER A 215 1.24 1.46 -20.60
C SER A 215 1.77 1.80 -22.00
N LYS A 216 1.37 2.95 -22.56
CA LYS A 216 1.96 3.47 -23.80
C LYS A 216 3.45 3.75 -23.57
N CYS A 217 4.31 2.79 -23.86
CA CYS A 217 5.74 3.05 -24.05
C CYS A 217 5.85 3.98 -25.26
N GLY A 218 6.20 5.25 -25.04
CA GLY A 218 6.62 6.14 -26.11
C GLY A 218 7.72 5.44 -26.91
N SER A 219 7.57 5.44 -28.24
CA SER A 219 8.31 4.62 -29.21
C SER A 219 9.82 4.95 -29.35
N THR A 220 10.49 5.45 -28.30
CA THR A 220 11.89 5.91 -28.40
C THR A 220 12.81 5.55 -27.23
N SER A 221 12.50 4.56 -26.37
CA SER A 221 13.53 4.05 -25.45
C SER A 221 13.30 2.63 -24.98
N SER A 222 14.29 1.77 -25.22
CA SER A 222 14.35 0.32 -24.98
C SER A 222 14.23 -0.15 -23.52
N ASN A 223 13.89 0.70 -22.55
CA ASN A 223 13.99 0.36 -21.11
C ASN A 223 12.63 0.40 -20.39
N CYS A 224 11.58 -0.17 -20.97
CA CYS A 224 10.23 -0.11 -20.40
C CYS A 224 9.97 -1.01 -19.18
N CYS A 225 10.99 -1.69 -18.61
CA CYS A 225 10.80 -2.59 -17.46
C CYS A 225 11.89 -2.51 -16.38
N GLU A 226 12.82 -1.55 -16.40
CA GLU A 226 13.74 -1.37 -15.27
C GLU A 226 13.15 -0.37 -14.28
N ALA A 227 12.92 -0.81 -13.04
CA ALA A 227 12.61 0.06 -11.93
C ALA A 227 13.62 1.21 -11.92
N ARG A 228 13.14 2.46 -11.97
CA ARG A 228 14.01 3.63 -11.87
C ARG A 228 14.64 3.64 -10.48
N ASP A 229 15.85 3.08 -10.38
CA ASP A 229 16.76 3.29 -9.26
C ASP A 229 17.13 4.77 -9.21
N THR A 230 16.42 5.53 -8.37
CA THR A 230 16.80 6.91 -8.06
C THR A 230 18.00 6.90 -7.12
N LYS A 231 19.20 6.63 -7.64
CA LYS A 231 20.44 6.97 -6.94
C LYS A 231 20.71 8.48 -7.11
N PRO A 232 21.05 9.23 -6.06
CA PRO A 232 21.38 10.64 -6.19
C PRO A 232 22.70 10.81 -6.96
N SER A 233 22.69 11.56 -8.06
CA SER A 233 23.91 11.86 -8.80
C SER A 233 24.84 12.75 -7.96
N ARG A 234 26.00 12.23 -7.55
CA ARG A 234 27.09 13.04 -7.00
C ARG A 234 27.59 14.01 -8.07
N ARG A 235 27.31 15.31 -7.91
CA ARG A 235 27.96 16.38 -8.70
C ARG A 235 29.47 16.36 -8.40
N ARG A 236 30.29 15.94 -9.36
CA ARG A 236 31.73 16.18 -9.35
C ARG A 236 31.97 17.67 -9.60
N GLY A 237 32.43 18.38 -8.58
CA GLY A 237 32.96 19.74 -8.71
C GLY A 237 34.19 19.72 -9.61
N ARG A 238 34.13 20.46 -10.72
CA ARG A 238 35.25 20.70 -11.62
C ARG A 238 36.05 21.86 -11.04
N ARG A 239 37.25 21.57 -10.53
CA ARG A 239 38.29 22.60 -10.30
C ARG A 239 38.79 23.08 -11.67
N SER A 240 38.84 24.39 -11.86
CA SER A 240 39.68 25.03 -12.87
C SER A 240 40.66 25.95 -12.15
N SER A 241 41.91 25.77 -12.57
CA SER A 241 43.12 26.62 -12.42
C SER A 241 42.90 28.08 -12.07
#